data_AF-A0A969UCZ4-F1
#
_entry.id   AF-A0A969UCZ4-F1
#
_cell.length_a   1.000
_cell.length_b   1.000
_cell.length_c   1.000
_cell.angle_alpha   90.00
_cell.angle_beta   90.00
_cell.angle_gamma   90.00
#
_symmetry.space_group_name_H-M   'P 1'
#
loop_
_entity.id
_entity.type
_entity.pdbx_description
1 polymer ?
#
loop_
_entity_poly.entity_id
_entity_poly.type
_entity_poly.pdbx_seq_one_letter_code
_entity_poly.pdbx_strand_id
1 'polypeptide(L)'
;MLIGPIVKCNDGYRAWRDGGELPFLIDNVRDLQRLLDFLERQPYVDSTRIGMAGVSLGGMHTWLCAAIDDRVAAAAPLIGVQGFQWAVRNNSYHARVASLKRAFELIAKECGKV
;
A
#
# COMPACT_ATOMS: atom_id res chain seq x y z
N MET A 1 -11.81 -2.61 17.25
CA MET A 1 -10.58 -1.81 17.39
C MET A 1 -10.08 -1.47 15.99
N LEU A 2 -10.52 -0.33 15.46
CA LEU A 2 -10.11 0.17 14.15
C LEU A 2 -8.76 0.86 14.33
N ILE A 3 -7.70 0.22 13.88
CA ILE A 3 -6.42 0.91 13.68
C ILE A 3 -6.59 1.69 12.37
N GLY A 4 -7.01 2.95 12.48
CA GLY A 4 -7.04 3.86 11.34
C GLY A 4 -5.63 4.08 10.79
N PRO A 5 -5.48 4.37 9.49
CA PRO A 5 -4.16 4.59 8.92
C PRO A 5 -3.51 5.80 9.59
N ILE A 6 -2.29 5.63 10.07
CA ILE A 6 -1.42 6.69 10.59
C ILE A 6 -0.91 7.50 9.40
N VAL A 7 -1.80 8.16 8.67
CA VAL A 7 -1.42 9.13 7.64
C VAL A 7 -1.72 10.49 8.25
N LYS A 8 -0.68 11.22 8.67
CA LYS A 8 -0.89 12.60 9.13
C LYS A 8 -1.46 13.40 7.95
N CYS A 9 -2.29 14.41 8.25
CA CYS A 9 -2.90 15.32 7.27
C CYS A 9 -1.89 15.79 6.20
N ASN A 10 -0.65 16.04 6.61
CA ASN A 10 0.40 16.55 5.74
C ASN A 10 0.96 15.52 4.76
N ASP A 11 1.02 14.24 5.15
CA ASP A 11 1.71 13.17 4.43
C ASP A 11 0.83 12.69 3.27
N GLY A 12 -0.44 12.39 3.55
CA GLY A 12 -1.41 11.96 2.54
C GLY A 12 -1.67 13.01 1.45
N TYR A 13 -1.67 14.30 1.81
CA TYR A 13 -1.78 15.37 0.83
C TYR A 13 -0.51 15.54 -0.02
N ARG A 14 0.68 15.45 0.59
CA ARG A 14 1.96 15.64 -0.13
C ARG A 14 2.23 14.49 -1.10
N ALA A 15 1.90 13.26 -0.72
CA ALA A 15 1.94 12.10 -1.60
C ALA A 15 1.02 12.28 -2.81
N TRP A 16 -0.16 12.90 -2.63
CA TRP A 16 -1.13 13.14 -3.71
C TRP A 16 -0.77 14.31 -4.64
N ARG A 17 -0.36 15.47 -4.09
CA ARG A 17 -0.16 16.70 -4.89
C ARG A 17 1.22 16.81 -5.51
N ASP A 18 2.27 16.55 -4.74
CA ASP A 18 3.62 16.97 -5.09
C ASP A 18 4.55 15.78 -5.41
N GLY A 19 4.11 14.54 -5.17
CA GLY A 19 4.93 13.33 -5.34
C GLY A 19 6.17 13.29 -4.44
N GLY A 20 6.27 14.19 -3.45
CA GLY A 20 7.41 14.32 -2.54
C GLY A 20 7.47 13.21 -1.48
N GLU A 21 6.45 12.36 -1.42
CA GLU A 21 6.39 11.10 -0.68
C GLU A 21 6.02 10.00 -1.68
N LEU A 22 6.40 8.75 -1.38
CA LEU A 22 6.14 7.66 -2.31
C LEU A 22 4.63 7.54 -2.59
N PRO A 23 4.22 7.23 -3.83
CA PRO A 23 2.81 7.00 -4.15
C PRO A 23 2.16 6.06 -3.14
N PHE A 24 0.92 6.34 -2.75
CA PHE A 24 0.19 5.67 -1.65
C PHE A 24 0.44 4.15 -1.51
N LEU A 25 0.42 3.41 -2.61
CA LEU A 25 0.67 1.96 -2.60
C LEU A 25 2.14 1.58 -2.32
N ILE A 26 3.09 2.39 -2.80
CA ILE A 26 4.53 2.15 -2.66
C ILE A 26 4.99 2.47 -1.24
N ASP A 27 4.43 3.51 -0.60
CA ASP A 27 4.78 3.85 0.78
C ASP A 27 4.42 2.71 1.76
N ASN A 28 3.21 2.16 1.62
CA ASN A 28 2.79 0.99 2.40
C ASN A 28 3.67 -0.24 2.16
N VAL A 29 4.11 -0.48 0.91
CA VAL A 29 5.03 -1.59 0.61
C VAL A 29 6.38 -1.38 1.30
N ARG A 30 6.89 -0.15 1.37
CA ARG A 30 8.14 0.17 2.09
C ARG A 30 8.01 -0.09 3.59
N ASP A 31 6.87 0.23 4.18
CA ASP A 31 6.61 -0.11 5.58
C ASP A 31 6.54 -1.63 5.81
N LEU A 32 6.02 -2.39 4.85
CA LEU A 32 6.09 -3.86 4.91
C LEU A 32 7.53 -4.38 4.83
N GLN A 33 8.40 -3.79 4.01
CA GLN A 33 9.82 -4.18 3.99
C GLN A 33 10.51 -3.90 5.33
N ARG A 34 10.19 -2.77 5.98
CA ARG A 34 10.68 -2.46 7.34
C ARG A 34 10.15 -3.43 8.38
N LEU A 35 8.90 -3.89 8.23
CA LEU A 35 8.34 -4.95 9.07
C LEU A 35 9.11 -6.26 8.88
N LEU A 36 9.46 -6.63 7.65
CA LEU A 36 10.30 -7.80 7.38
C LEU A 36 11.69 -7.65 8.03
N ASP A 37 12.33 -6.48 7.94
CA ASP A 37 13.61 -6.19 8.61
C ASP A 37 13.52 -6.41 10.13
N PHE A 38 12.38 -6.03 10.72
CA PHE A 38 12.13 -6.24 12.14
C PHE A 38 11.93 -7.71 12.47
N LEU A 39 11.12 -8.43 11.67
CA LEU A 39 10.81 -9.84 11.88
C LEU A 39 12.05 -10.73 11.80
N GLU A 40 12.98 -10.46 10.87
CA GLU A 40 14.22 -11.22 10.74
C GLU A 40 15.14 -11.15 11.97
N ARG A 41 14.99 -10.10 12.79
CA ARG A 41 15.80 -9.93 14.01
C ARG A 41 15.17 -10.60 15.23
N GLN A 42 13.96 -11.15 15.11
CA GLN A 42 13.27 -11.75 16.25
C GLN A 42 13.78 -13.17 16.48
N PRO A 43 14.22 -13.52 17.71
CA PRO A 43 14.82 -14.83 17.99
C PRO A 43 13.82 -15.99 17.88
N TYR A 44 12.52 -15.70 17.81
CA TYR A 44 11.43 -16.68 17.69
C TYR A 44 10.82 -16.73 16.28
N VAL A 45 11.38 -16.01 15.31
CA VAL A 45 10.93 -16.03 13.91
C VAL A 45 11.96 -16.79 13.08
N ASP A 46 11.46 -17.73 12.27
CA ASP A 46 12.25 -18.38 11.23
C ASP A 46 12.16 -17.54 9.95
N SER A 47 13.21 -16.77 9.65
CA SER A 47 13.25 -15.84 8.51
C SER A 47 13.10 -16.56 7.16
N THR A 48 13.37 -17.86 7.09
CA THR A 48 13.23 -18.65 5.86
C THR A 48 11.79 -19.07 5.57
N ARG A 49 10.85 -18.82 6.49
CA ARG A 49 9.45 -19.27 6.41
C ARG A 49 8.43 -18.16 6.63
N ILE A 50 8.77 -16.91 6.29
CA ILE A 50 7.84 -15.79 6.41
C ILE A 50 6.81 -15.84 5.27
N GLY A 51 5.52 -15.98 5.64
CA GLY A 51 4.39 -15.88 4.71
C GLY A 51 3.66 -14.54 4.82
N MET A 52 3.10 -14.05 3.73
CA MET A 52 2.33 -12.80 3.67
C MET A 52 0.94 -13.05 3.10
N ALA A 53 -0.09 -12.55 3.79
CA ALA A 53 -1.48 -12.61 3.33
C ALA A 53 -2.16 -11.26 3.51
N GLY A 54 -3.05 -10.91 2.58
CA GLY A 54 -3.76 -9.63 2.63
C GLY A 54 -5.02 -9.63 1.79
N VAL A 55 -6.03 -8.88 2.23
CA VAL A 55 -7.35 -8.80 1.58
C VAL A 55 -7.54 -7.42 0.94
N SER A 56 -8.05 -7.36 -0.29
CA SER A 56 -8.40 -6.11 -0.99
C SER A 56 -7.17 -5.21 -1.18
N LEU A 57 -7.13 -4.03 -0.56
CA LEU A 57 -5.93 -3.18 -0.51
C LEU A 57 -4.73 -3.92 0.07
N GLY A 58 -4.94 -4.71 1.13
CA GLY A 58 -3.89 -5.57 1.69
C GLY A 58 -3.41 -6.62 0.68
N GLY A 59 -4.30 -7.15 -0.16
CA GLY A 59 -3.92 -8.11 -1.21
C GLY A 59 -3.04 -7.47 -2.30
N MET A 60 -3.27 -6.19 -2.61
CA MET A 60 -2.37 -5.42 -3.49
C MET A 60 -0.99 -5.25 -2.86
N HIS A 61 -0.91 -4.86 -1.59
CA HIS A 61 0.37 -4.72 -0.89
C HIS A 61 1.10 -6.06 -0.78
N THR A 62 0.39 -7.17 -0.51
CA THR A 62 0.96 -8.51 -0.48
C THR A 62 1.64 -8.85 -1.80
N TRP A 63 0.97 -8.61 -2.93
CA TRP A 63 1.54 -8.91 -4.24
C TRP A 63 2.72 -8.00 -4.60
N LEU A 64 2.61 -6.70 -4.32
CA LEU A 64 3.67 -5.73 -4.60
C LEU A 64 4.93 -5.98 -3.76
N CYS A 65 4.77 -6.29 -2.47
CA CYS A 65 5.90 -6.59 -1.58
C CYS A 65 6.55 -7.93 -1.94
N ALA A 66 5.76 -9.00 -2.10
CA ALA A 66 6.28 -10.32 -2.46
C ALA A 66 6.96 -10.34 -3.83
N ALA A 67 6.61 -9.43 -4.75
CA ALA A 67 7.25 -9.31 -6.06
C ALA A 67 8.65 -8.66 -6.02
N ILE A 68 9.00 -7.96 -4.94
CA ILE A 68 10.28 -7.21 -4.83
C ILE A 68 11.14 -7.59 -3.62
N ASP A 69 10.64 -8.47 -2.75
CA ASP A 69 11.30 -8.85 -1.50
C ASP A 69 11.27 -10.37 -1.33
N ASP A 70 12.41 -11.01 -1.60
CA ASP A 70 12.57 -12.46 -1.64
C ASP A 70 12.41 -13.14 -0.26
N ARG A 71 12.32 -12.37 0.82
CA ARG A 71 12.06 -12.89 2.17
C ARG A 71 10.64 -13.44 2.34
N VAL A 72 9.72 -13.05 1.46
CA VAL A 72 8.35 -13.57 1.46
C VAL A 72 8.33 -14.96 0.81
N ALA A 73 8.47 -16.01 1.64
CA ALA A 73 8.50 -17.40 1.19
C ALA A 73 7.17 -17.89 0.59
N ALA A 74 6.04 -17.30 1.01
CA ALA A 74 4.73 -17.60 0.45
C ALA A 74 3.81 -16.37 0.49
N ALA A 75 3.05 -16.13 -0.58
CA ALA A 75 2.14 -15.00 -0.70
C ALA A 75 0.70 -15.44 -0.99
N ALA A 76 -0.26 -14.91 -0.23
CA ALA A 76 -1.69 -15.12 -0.40
C ALA A 76 -2.43 -13.77 -0.59
N PRO A 77 -2.46 -13.21 -1.81
CA PRO A 77 -3.20 -11.99 -2.12
C PRO A 77 -4.69 -12.30 -2.37
N LEU A 78 -5.55 -11.99 -1.40
CA LEU A 78 -6.99 -12.22 -1.51
C LEU A 78 -7.70 -10.99 -2.08
N ILE A 79 -8.48 -11.17 -3.15
CA ILE A 79 -9.27 -10.10 -3.82
C ILE A 79 -8.51 -8.78 -4.07
N GLY A 80 -7.19 -8.86 -4.17
CA GLY A 80 -6.29 -7.72 -4.41
C GLY A 80 -5.70 -7.69 -5.81
N VAL A 81 -5.87 -8.77 -6.59
CA VAL A 81 -5.33 -8.87 -7.94
C VAL A 81 -6.21 -8.07 -8.91
N GLN A 82 -5.60 -7.08 -9.55
CA GLN A 82 -6.15 -6.38 -10.71
C GLN A 82 -5.07 -6.31 -11.78
N GLY A 83 -5.45 -6.50 -13.05
CA GLY A 83 -4.57 -6.22 -14.18
C GLY A 83 -4.34 -4.73 -14.35
N PHE A 84 -3.52 -4.10 -13.49
CA PHE A 84 -3.23 -2.66 -13.55
C PHE A 84 -2.70 -2.24 -14.92
N GLN A 85 -1.77 -3.01 -15.47
CA GLN A 85 -1.24 -2.78 -16.82
C GLN A 85 -2.35 -2.83 -17.89
N TRP A 86 -3.29 -3.76 -17.77
CA TRP A 86 -4.45 -3.81 -18.66
C TRP A 86 -5.35 -2.59 -18.45
N ALA A 87 -5.65 -2.22 -17.20
CA ALA A 87 -6.51 -1.08 -16.88
C ALA A 87 -5.92 0.24 -17.39
N VAL A 88 -4.61 0.44 -17.30
CA VAL A 88 -3.92 1.61 -17.86
C VAL A 88 -3.99 1.57 -19.40
N ARG A 89 -3.65 0.44 -20.02
CA ARG A 89 -3.66 0.29 -21.48
C ARG A 89 -5.04 0.47 -22.12
N ASN A 90 -6.10 0.14 -21.37
CA ASN A 90 -7.48 0.23 -21.84
C ASN A 90 -8.25 1.41 -21.23
N ASN A 91 -7.55 2.39 -20.66
CA ASN A 91 -8.16 3.58 -20.05
C ASN A 91 -9.31 3.25 -19.07
N SER A 92 -9.20 2.11 -18.37
CA SER A 92 -10.24 1.50 -17.52
C SER A 92 -9.90 1.62 -16.03
N TYR A 93 -9.02 2.57 -15.67
CA TYR A 93 -8.59 2.82 -14.29
C TYR A 93 -9.44 3.86 -13.55
N HIS A 94 -10.33 4.58 -14.25
CA HIS A 94 -11.08 5.73 -13.72
C HIS A 94 -11.88 5.42 -12.46
N ALA A 95 -12.60 4.29 -12.43
CA ALA A 95 -13.42 3.93 -11.27
C ALA A 95 -12.58 3.82 -9.99
N ARG A 96 -11.34 3.30 -10.08
CA ARG A 96 -10.41 3.18 -8.94
C ARG A 96 -9.93 4.54 -8.45
N VAL A 97 -9.56 5.43 -9.38
CA VAL A 97 -9.08 6.76 -9.02
C VAL A 97 -10.22 7.62 -8.48
N ALA A 98 -11.39 7.56 -9.11
CA ALA A 98 -12.57 8.33 -8.71
C ALA A 98 -13.04 7.98 -7.29
N SER A 99 -12.99 6.71 -6.88
CA SER A 99 -13.35 6.28 -5.53
C SER A 99 -12.45 6.90 -4.45
N LEU A 100 -11.20 7.23 -4.78
CA LEU A 100 -10.25 7.82 -3.84
C LEU A 100 -10.22 9.35 -3.90
N LYS A 101 -10.50 9.93 -5.07
CA LYS A 101 -10.43 11.38 -5.32
C LYS A 101 -11.19 12.19 -4.27
N ARG A 102 -12.44 11.80 -3.96
CA ARG A 102 -13.26 12.54 -2.99
C ARG A 102 -12.65 12.54 -1.58
N ALA A 103 -12.08 11.41 -1.16
CA ALA A 103 -11.42 11.32 0.15
C ALA A 103 -10.21 12.25 0.22
N PHE A 104 -9.38 12.27 -0.82
CA PHE A 104 -8.22 13.16 -0.90
C PHE A 104 -8.60 14.65 -0.97
N GLU A 105 -9.66 15.00 -1.70
CA GLU A 105 -10.18 16.38 -1.73
C GLU A 105 -10.66 16.87 -0.35
N LEU A 106 -11.32 16.00 0.42
CA LEU A 106 -11.77 16.33 1.77
C LEU A 106 -10.58 16.52 2.72
N ILE A 107 -9.60 15.62 2.68
CA ILE A 107 -8.36 15.74 3.45
C ILE A 107 -7.65 17.05 3.09
N ALA A 108 -7.53 17.36 1.81
CA ALA A 108 -6.88 18.58 1.33
C ALA A 108 -7.55 19.85 1.88
N LYS A 109 -8.88 19.86 1.94
CA LYS A 109 -9.67 20.96 2.52
C LYS A 109 -9.48 21.06 4.04
N GLU A 110 -9.52 19.93 4.75
CA GLU A 110 -9.30 19.89 6.21
C GLU A 110 -7.89 20.36 6.60
N CYS A 111 -6.89 20.06 5.76
CA CYS A 111 -5.52 20.55 5.97
C CYS A 111 -5.32 22.02 5.56
N GLY A 112 -6.36 22.73 5.08
CA GLY A 112 -6.28 24.13 4.65
C GLY A 112 -5.43 24.36 3.40
N LYS A 113 -5.39 23.38 2.49
CA LYS A 113 -4.52 23.42 1.30
C LYS A 113 -5.26 23.58 -0.03
N VAL A 114 -6.58 23.74 0.02
CA VAL A 114 -7.48 24.06 -1.10
C VAL A 114 -8.60 24.95 -0.58
#